data_AF-A0A524EF94-F1
#
_entry.id   AF-A0A524EF94-F1
#
_cell.length_a   1.000
_cell.length_b   1.000
_cell.length_c   1.000
_cell.angle_alpha   90.00
_cell.angle_beta   90.00
_cell.angle_gamma   90.00
#
_symmetry.space_group_name_H-M   'P 1'
#
loop_
_entity.id
_entity.type
_entity.pdbx_description
1 polymer ?
#
loop_
_entity_poly.entity_id
_entity_poly.type
_entity_poly.pdbx_seq_one_letter_code
_entity_poly.pdbx_strand_id
1 'polypeptide(L)'
;MNYSIKKEELQKISNIKEKFQEINRHLYAKLKYTDTDTRTRSKEIINLLMCKLVDEIEKTPSEYLEFAIKKDETKEELFERIQLFFEGNVKSFYKDIFDEKEKIGLNKDLLYLIVKELQEISLIESSKDILNDAYEIFVSKILKDEAGQFFT
;
A
#
# COMPACT_ATOMS: atom_id res chain seq x y z
N MET A 1 18.07 15.77 3.56
CA MET A 1 17.82 14.78 2.48
C MET A 1 16.61 15.24 1.70
N ASN A 2 16.71 15.35 0.38
CA ASN A 2 15.57 15.65 -0.50
C ASN A 2 14.80 14.35 -0.69
N TYR A 3 13.67 14.15 0.01
CA TYR A 3 12.89 12.93 -0.19
C TYR A 3 11.97 13.11 -1.39
N SER A 4 12.53 13.02 -2.59
CA SER A 4 11.74 12.86 -3.81
C SER A 4 12.47 11.79 -4.61
N ILE A 5 11.83 10.63 -4.70
CA ILE A 5 12.39 9.41 -5.29
C ILE A 5 11.97 9.39 -6.75
N LYS A 6 12.93 9.24 -7.65
CA LYS A 6 12.67 8.97 -9.07
C LYS A 6 12.44 7.48 -9.28
N LYS A 7 11.69 7.14 -10.33
CA LYS A 7 11.44 5.73 -10.67
C LYS A 7 12.72 4.92 -10.88
N GLU A 8 13.76 5.50 -11.49
CA GLU A 8 15.05 4.84 -11.70
C GLU A 8 15.83 4.55 -10.40
N GLU A 9 15.46 5.17 -9.29
CA GLU A 9 16.08 4.97 -7.98
C GLU A 9 15.44 3.81 -7.18
N LEU A 10 14.35 3.22 -7.68
CA LEU A 10 13.68 2.10 -7.04
C LEU A 10 14.56 0.85 -7.03
N GLN A 11 14.47 0.12 -5.92
CA GLN A 11 15.23 -1.09 -5.69
C GLN A 11 14.34 -2.32 -5.85
N LYS A 12 14.79 -3.24 -6.71
CA LYS A 12 14.24 -4.59 -6.73
C LYS A 12 14.65 -5.34 -5.46
N ILE A 13 13.70 -6.06 -4.86
CA ILE A 13 13.97 -7.02 -3.81
C ILE A 13 13.64 -8.45 -4.26
N SER A 14 14.37 -9.43 -3.74
CA SER A 14 14.23 -10.84 -4.12
C SER A 14 13.02 -11.53 -3.48
N ASN A 15 12.56 -11.03 -2.32
CA ASN A 15 11.48 -11.64 -1.55
C ASN A 15 10.45 -10.62 -1.05
N ILE A 16 9.54 -10.21 -1.94
CA ILE A 16 8.49 -9.24 -1.60
C ILE A 16 7.50 -9.77 -0.54
N LYS A 17 7.26 -11.09 -0.50
CA LYS A 17 6.34 -11.71 0.46
C LYS A 17 6.84 -11.54 1.89
N GLU A 18 8.15 -11.68 2.12
CA GLU A 18 8.76 -11.46 3.43
C GLU A 18 8.61 -10.00 3.86
N LYS A 19 8.77 -9.05 2.93
CA LYS A 19 8.50 -7.63 3.21
C LYS A 19 7.04 -7.38 3.58
N PHE A 20 6.10 -7.98 2.86
CA PHE A 20 4.67 -7.90 3.19
C PHE A 20 4.35 -8.51 4.56
N GLN A 21 4.98 -9.63 4.92
CA GLN A 21 4.82 -10.24 6.25
C GLN A 21 5.35 -9.33 7.35
N GLU A 22 6.48 -8.65 7.13
CA GLU A 22 7.05 -7.66 8.07
C GLU A 22 6.09 -6.49 8.28
N ILE A 23 5.61 -5.87 7.19
CA ILE A 23 4.62 -4.80 7.23
C ILE A 23 3.38 -5.26 8.00
N ASN A 24 2.87 -6.46 7.69
CA ASN A 24 1.69 -7.01 8.34
C ASN A 24 1.89 -7.14 9.86
N ARG A 25 3.04 -7.68 10.32
CA ARG A 25 3.37 -7.77 11.76
C ARG A 25 3.45 -6.39 12.41
N HIS A 26 4.08 -5.41 11.77
CA HIS A 26 4.19 -4.04 12.29
C HIS A 26 2.82 -3.37 12.43
N LEU A 27 1.93 -3.58 11.46
CA LEU A 27 0.56 -3.13 11.54
C LEU A 27 -0.14 -3.77 12.74
N TYR A 28 -0.20 -5.11 12.84
CA TYR A 28 -0.85 -5.79 13.99
C TYR A 28 -0.37 -5.28 15.36
N ALA A 29 0.93 -5.03 15.52
CA ALA A 29 1.48 -4.52 16.78
C ALA A 29 0.97 -3.12 17.13
N LYS A 30 0.85 -2.22 16.13
CA LYS A 30 0.32 -0.86 16.33
C LYS A 30 -1.21 -0.82 16.47
N LEU A 31 -1.89 -1.82 15.94
CA LEU A 31 -3.34 -1.88 15.84
C LEU A 31 -4.05 -2.41 17.08
N LYS A 32 -3.31 -2.92 18.08
CA LYS A 32 -3.86 -3.38 19.38
C LYS A 32 -4.71 -2.30 20.11
N TYR A 33 -4.72 -1.07 19.59
CA TYR A 33 -5.42 0.10 20.12
C TYR A 33 -6.31 0.83 19.08
N THR A 34 -6.69 0.19 17.96
CA THR A 34 -7.51 0.83 16.91
C THR A 34 -8.73 0.00 16.51
N ASP A 35 -9.88 0.65 16.33
CA ASP A 35 -11.20 0.02 16.11
C ASP A 35 -11.49 -0.45 14.67
N THR A 36 -10.55 -0.37 13.74
CA THR A 36 -10.78 -0.84 12.35
C THR A 36 -10.82 -2.37 12.31
N ASP A 37 -11.77 -2.98 11.60
CA ASP A 37 -11.76 -4.42 11.41
C ASP A 37 -10.62 -4.85 10.47
N THR A 38 -10.10 -6.06 10.63
CA THR A 38 -8.94 -6.55 9.89
C THR A 38 -9.19 -6.65 8.38
N ARG A 39 -10.42 -6.95 7.97
CA ARG A 39 -10.81 -7.08 6.55
C ARG A 39 -10.75 -5.72 5.85
N THR A 40 -11.31 -4.68 6.45
CA THR A 40 -11.21 -3.30 5.95
C THR A 40 -9.75 -2.91 5.81
N ARG A 41 -8.91 -3.18 6.81
CA ARG A 41 -7.47 -2.86 6.72
C ARG A 41 -6.78 -3.53 5.54
N SER A 42 -7.04 -4.81 5.30
CA SER A 42 -6.40 -5.49 4.19
C SER A 42 -6.83 -4.91 2.86
N LYS A 43 -8.12 -4.56 2.70
CA LYS A 43 -8.59 -3.82 1.53
C LYS A 43 -7.80 -2.52 1.35
N GLU A 44 -7.62 -1.74 2.42
CA GLU A 44 -6.86 -0.49 2.36
C GLU A 44 -5.38 -0.68 2.00
N ILE A 45 -4.73 -1.74 2.51
CA ILE A 45 -3.35 -2.07 2.14
C ILE A 45 -3.28 -2.40 0.63
N ILE A 46 -4.23 -3.18 0.12
CA ILE A 46 -4.31 -3.47 -1.32
C ILE A 46 -4.50 -2.18 -2.12
N ASN A 47 -5.38 -1.27 -1.69
CA ASN A 47 -5.56 0.03 -2.34
C ASN A 47 -4.25 0.83 -2.41
N LEU A 48 -3.45 0.84 -1.34
CA LEU A 48 -2.15 1.50 -1.32
C LEU A 48 -1.12 0.83 -2.24
N LEU A 49 -1.12 -0.51 -2.33
CA LEU A 49 -0.29 -1.23 -3.29
C LEU A 49 -0.69 -0.88 -4.74
N MET A 50 -1.98 -0.74 -5.01
CA MET A 50 -2.46 -0.29 -6.32
C MET A 50 -2.03 1.14 -6.62
N CYS A 51 -2.02 2.05 -5.63
CA CYS A 51 -1.43 3.39 -5.79
C CYS A 51 0.03 3.30 -6.23
N LYS A 52 0.84 2.52 -5.52
CA LYS A 52 2.26 2.37 -5.86
C LYS A 52 2.47 1.76 -7.24
N LEU A 53 1.68 0.75 -7.61
CA LEU A 53 1.78 0.12 -8.92
C LEU A 53 1.44 1.08 -10.06
N VAL A 54 0.34 1.82 -9.93
CA VAL A 54 -0.06 2.80 -10.96
C VAL A 54 1.01 3.88 -11.10
N ASP A 55 1.54 4.39 -9.99
CA ASP A 55 2.62 5.38 -10.00
C ASP A 55 3.89 4.84 -10.67
N GLU A 56 4.29 3.60 -10.38
CA GLU A 56 5.41 2.95 -11.07
C GLU A 56 5.12 2.71 -12.56
N ILE A 57 3.87 2.41 -12.96
CA ILE A 57 3.52 2.16 -14.37
C ILE A 57 3.54 3.46 -15.17
N GLU A 58 2.92 4.52 -14.65
CA GLU A 58 2.69 5.78 -15.38
C GLU A 58 3.96 6.62 -15.54
N LYS A 59 4.92 6.50 -14.62
CA LYS A 59 6.13 7.34 -14.60
C LYS A 59 7.22 6.80 -15.52
N THR A 60 7.94 7.72 -16.16
CA THR A 60 9.21 7.44 -16.84
C THR A 60 10.36 7.36 -15.82
N PRO A 61 11.51 6.75 -16.16
CA PRO A 61 12.61 6.54 -15.22
C PRO A 61 13.09 7.82 -14.50
N SER A 62 13.09 8.97 -15.18
CA SER A 62 13.60 10.24 -14.64
C SER A 62 12.57 11.04 -13.84
N GLU A 63 11.30 10.63 -13.84
CA GLU A 63 10.22 11.31 -13.13
C GLU A 63 10.15 10.92 -11.66
N TYR A 64 9.72 11.88 -10.83
CA TYR A 64 9.47 11.68 -9.42
C TYR A 64 8.15 10.94 -9.19
N LEU A 65 8.20 9.99 -8.25
CA LEU A 65 7.09 9.19 -7.79
C LEU A 65 6.18 9.99 -6.85
N GLU A 66 4.87 9.79 -6.99
CA GLU A 66 3.90 10.26 -6.00
C GLU A 66 3.77 9.29 -4.81
N PHE A 67 4.10 8.01 -4.96
CA PHE A 67 4.13 7.09 -3.82
C PHE A 67 5.45 7.19 -3.04
N ALA A 68 5.70 8.36 -2.45
CA ALA A 68 6.88 8.64 -1.63
C ALA A 68 6.57 9.73 -0.59
N ILE A 69 7.29 9.75 0.52
CA ILE A 69 7.18 10.81 1.54
C ILE A 69 8.04 11.98 1.09
N LYS A 70 7.44 13.16 0.92
CA LYS A 70 8.17 14.37 0.49
C LYS A 70 8.93 15.01 1.66
N LYS A 71 9.94 15.81 1.34
CA LYS A 71 10.73 16.52 2.37
C LYS A 71 9.81 17.45 3.16
N ASP A 72 9.90 17.38 4.49
CA ASP A 72 9.12 18.18 5.44
C ASP A 72 7.59 17.97 5.33
N GLU A 73 7.16 16.91 4.63
CA GLU A 73 5.75 16.55 4.46
C GLU A 73 5.20 15.92 5.75
N THR A 74 4.09 16.47 6.22
CA THR A 74 3.35 15.93 7.36
C THR A 74 2.55 14.68 6.97
N LYS A 75 2.10 13.91 7.97
CA LYS A 75 1.26 12.73 7.71
C LYS A 75 -0.09 13.12 7.11
N GLU A 76 -0.62 14.27 7.51
CA GLU A 76 -1.79 14.94 6.95
C GLU A 76 -1.62 15.17 5.44
N GLU A 77 -0.55 15.88 5.04
CA GLU A 77 -0.30 16.23 3.64
C GLU A 77 -0.05 14.99 2.79
N LEU A 78 0.71 14.02 3.30
CA LEU A 78 0.91 12.73 2.63
C LEU A 78 -0.42 12.02 2.41
N PHE A 79 -1.27 11.96 3.43
CA PHE A 79 -2.57 11.30 3.34
C PHE A 79 -3.45 11.96 2.27
N GLU A 80 -3.54 13.29 2.27
CA GLU A 80 -4.33 14.02 1.28
C GLU A 80 -3.80 13.80 -0.14
N ARG A 81 -2.48 13.81 -0.32
CA ARG A 81 -1.86 13.60 -1.64
C ARG A 81 -2.07 12.19 -2.17
N ILE A 82 -1.89 11.17 -1.33
CA ILE A 82 -2.15 9.78 -1.73
C ILE A 82 -3.64 9.58 -2.03
N GLN A 83 -4.53 10.25 -1.29
CA GLN A 83 -5.96 10.19 -1.57
C GLN A 83 -6.33 10.82 -2.92
N LEU A 84 -5.74 11.98 -3.25
CA LEU A 84 -5.92 12.62 -4.54
C LEU A 84 -5.36 11.75 -5.68
N PHE A 85 -4.20 11.12 -5.47
CA PHE A 85 -3.61 10.20 -6.44
C PHE A 85 -4.49 8.96 -6.67
N PHE A 86 -5.04 8.39 -5.60
CA PHE A 86 -5.97 7.26 -5.70
C PHE A 86 -7.21 7.62 -6.53
N GLU A 87 -7.81 8.78 -6.25
CA GLU A 87 -8.98 9.27 -6.97
C GLU A 87 -8.69 9.55 -8.46
N GLY A 88 -7.61 10.29 -8.75
CA GLY A 88 -7.31 10.75 -10.10
C GLY A 88 -6.72 9.68 -11.01
N ASN A 89 -5.80 8.87 -10.47
CA ASN A 89 -4.98 7.96 -11.25
C ASN A 89 -5.48 6.52 -11.09
N VAL A 90 -5.58 6.01 -9.85
CA VAL A 90 -5.85 4.58 -9.61
C VAL A 90 -7.25 4.18 -10.04
N LYS A 91 -8.27 4.93 -9.65
CA LYS A 91 -9.65 4.66 -10.08
C LYS A 91 -9.80 4.76 -11.59
N SER A 92 -9.14 5.73 -12.21
CA SER A 92 -9.12 5.90 -13.67
C SER A 92 -8.42 4.75 -14.39
N PHE A 93 -7.39 4.17 -13.78
CA PHE A 93 -6.67 3.03 -14.32
C PHE A 93 -7.48 1.72 -14.17
N TYR A 94 -8.22 1.58 -13.07
CA TYR A 94 -9.00 0.39 -12.72
C TYR A 94 -10.51 0.67 -12.58
N LYS A 95 -11.10 1.29 -13.62
CA LYS A 95 -12.50 1.77 -13.60
C LYS A 95 -13.54 0.69 -13.29
N ASP A 96 -13.27 -0.55 -13.70
CA ASP A 96 -14.20 -1.67 -13.48
C ASP A 96 -14.11 -2.28 -12.07
N ILE A 97 -13.13 -1.87 -11.27
CA ILE A 97 -12.85 -2.42 -9.94
C ILE A 97 -13.35 -1.48 -8.82
N PHE A 98 -13.25 -0.18 -9.03
CA PHE A 98 -13.53 0.82 -7.98
C PHE A 98 -14.84 1.58 -8.22
N ASP A 99 -15.62 1.75 -7.15
CA ASP A 99 -16.78 2.65 -7.13
C ASP A 99 -16.30 4.11 -7.11
N GLU A 100 -17.07 5.02 -7.73
CA GLU A 100 -16.81 6.46 -7.71
C GLU A 100 -16.68 6.99 -6.27
N LYS A 101 -17.40 6.42 -5.30
CA LYS A 101 -17.37 6.85 -3.89
C LYS A 101 -16.27 6.22 -3.05
N GLU A 102 -15.53 5.24 -3.60
CA GLU A 102 -14.49 4.53 -2.87
C GLU A 102 -13.38 5.49 -2.42
N LYS A 103 -12.83 5.32 -1.22
CA LYS A 103 -11.78 6.19 -0.68
C LYS A 103 -10.84 5.38 0.17
N ILE A 104 -9.58 5.79 0.27
CA ILE A 104 -8.67 5.20 1.24
C ILE A 104 -9.16 5.57 2.64
N GLY A 105 -9.59 4.56 3.40
CA GLY A 105 -10.13 4.66 4.76
C GLY A 105 -9.10 4.42 5.86
N LEU A 106 -7.84 4.18 5.51
CA LEU A 106 -6.78 3.91 6.48
C LEU A 106 -6.37 5.18 7.24
N ASN A 107 -6.09 5.07 8.54
CA ASN A 107 -5.60 6.22 9.28
C ASN A 107 -4.21 6.69 8.77
N LYS A 108 -3.91 7.98 9.00
CA LYS A 108 -2.69 8.63 8.50
C LYS A 108 -1.39 8.01 9.00
N ASP A 109 -1.39 7.49 10.23
CA ASP A 109 -0.22 6.85 10.84
C ASP A 109 0.16 5.54 10.15
N LEU A 110 -0.84 4.72 9.84
CA LEU A 110 -0.66 3.43 9.16
C LEU A 110 -0.34 3.65 7.69
N LEU A 111 -1.00 4.62 7.03
CA LEU A 111 -0.68 5.00 5.66
C LEU A 111 0.78 5.44 5.56
N TYR A 112 1.22 6.36 6.44
CA TYR A 112 2.60 6.81 6.48
C TYR A 112 3.58 5.66 6.68
N LEU A 113 3.26 4.71 7.58
CA LEU A 113 4.10 3.54 7.80
C LEU A 113 4.23 2.68 6.53
N ILE A 114 3.12 2.40 5.84
CA ILE A 114 3.14 1.59 4.61
C ILE A 114 3.92 2.31 3.51
N VAL A 115 3.67 3.60 3.28
CA VAL A 115 4.42 4.39 2.28
C VAL A 115 5.91 4.36 2.61
N LYS A 116 6.29 4.58 3.87
CA LYS A 116 7.68 4.56 4.31
C LYS A 116 8.37 3.24 3.99
N GLU A 117 7.70 2.11 4.23
CA GLU A 117 8.26 0.77 4.04
C GLU A 117 8.37 0.35 2.58
N LEU A 118 7.61 0.98 1.68
CA LEU A 118 7.49 0.57 0.27
C LEU A 118 8.04 1.58 -0.73
N GLN A 119 8.19 2.86 -0.38
CA GLN A 119 8.53 3.93 -1.33
C GLN A 119 9.82 3.69 -2.14
N GLU A 120 10.83 3.02 -1.56
CA GLU A 120 12.12 2.74 -2.23
C GLU A 120 12.14 1.42 -3.02
N ILE A 121 11.09 0.59 -2.92
CA ILE A 121 11.04 -0.74 -3.54
C ILE A 121 10.31 -0.65 -4.88
N SER A 122 10.81 -1.27 -5.94
CA SER A 122 9.98 -1.48 -7.15
C SER A 122 9.09 -2.69 -6.97
N LEU A 123 7.77 -2.52 -7.00
CA LEU A 123 6.83 -3.65 -6.98
C LEU A 123 6.86 -4.42 -8.31
N ILE A 124 6.95 -3.71 -9.43
CA ILE A 124 6.94 -4.29 -10.78
C ILE A 124 8.14 -5.21 -10.99
N GLU A 125 9.32 -4.82 -10.51
CA GLU A 125 10.52 -5.63 -10.67
C GLU A 125 10.67 -6.75 -9.62
N SER A 126 9.97 -6.62 -8.48
CA SER A 126 10.09 -7.53 -7.33
C SER A 126 9.10 -8.70 -7.34
N SER A 127 8.03 -8.66 -8.13
CA SER A 127 7.13 -9.80 -8.33
C SER A 127 6.47 -9.81 -9.71
N LYS A 128 6.20 -11.01 -10.22
CA LYS A 128 5.41 -11.22 -11.44
C LYS A 128 3.91 -11.07 -11.21
N ASP A 129 3.45 -11.26 -9.97
CA ASP A 129 2.05 -11.13 -9.58
C ASP A 129 1.95 -10.59 -8.15
N ILE A 130 2.21 -9.30 -8.06
CA ILE A 130 2.24 -8.56 -6.80
C ILE A 130 0.90 -8.59 -6.06
N LEU A 131 -0.21 -8.59 -6.81
CA LEU A 131 -1.54 -8.57 -6.22
C LEU A 131 -1.83 -9.92 -5.57
N ASN A 132 -1.58 -11.02 -6.28
CA ASN A 132 -1.75 -12.36 -5.69
C ASN A 132 -0.86 -12.56 -4.45
N ASP A 133 0.40 -12.13 -4.51
CA ASP A 133 1.31 -12.19 -3.37
C ASP A 133 0.80 -11.39 -2.16
N ALA A 134 0.25 -10.20 -2.41
CA ALA A 134 -0.36 -9.37 -1.36
C ALA A 134 -1.64 -10.00 -0.80
N TYR A 135 -2.51 -10.52 -1.66
CA TYR A 135 -3.75 -11.21 -1.25
C TYR A 135 -3.45 -12.39 -0.32
N GLU A 136 -2.43 -13.20 -0.63
CA GLU A 136 -2.03 -14.33 0.21
C GLU A 136 -1.65 -13.89 1.63
N ILE A 137 -0.90 -12.80 1.76
CA ILE A 137 -0.36 -12.34 3.04
C ILE A 137 -1.35 -11.50 3.84
N PHE A 138 -2.02 -10.55 3.19
CA PHE A 138 -2.90 -9.60 3.86
C PHE A 138 -4.33 -10.11 3.99
N VAL A 139 -4.84 -10.92 3.06
CA VAL A 139 -6.26 -11.33 3.05
C VAL A 139 -6.44 -12.79 3.46
N SER A 140 -5.76 -13.73 2.79
CA SER A 140 -5.98 -15.17 3.01
C SER A 140 -5.64 -15.63 4.43
N LYS A 141 -4.66 -15.00 5.07
CA LYS A 141 -4.33 -15.29 6.47
C LYS A 141 -5.46 -14.90 7.43
N ILE A 142 -6.12 -13.75 7.20
CA ILE A 142 -7.27 -13.30 8.00
C ILE A 142 -8.42 -14.28 7.85
N LEU A 143 -8.75 -14.68 6.62
CA LEU A 143 -9.86 -15.61 6.39
C LEU A 143 -9.65 -16.96 7.09
N LYS A 144 -8.40 -17.43 7.17
CA LYS A 144 -8.05 -18.64 7.93
C LYS A 144 -8.17 -18.44 9.44
N ASP A 145 -7.71 -17.31 9.96
CA ASP A 145 -7.80 -16.99 11.39
C ASP A 145 -9.26 -16.78 11.85
N GLU A 146 -10.10 -16.15 11.02
CA GLU A 146 -11.55 -16.00 11.24
C GLU A 146 -12.29 -17.36 11.17
N ALA A 147 -12.01 -18.17 10.14
CA ALA A 147 -12.64 -19.49 9.99
C ALA A 147 -12.29 -20.44 11.15
N GLY A 148 -11.11 -20.31 11.75
CA GLY A 148 -10.70 -21.07 12.93
C GLY A 148 -11.45 -20.68 14.22
N GLN A 149 -12.11 -19.51 14.28
CA GLN A 149 -12.91 -19.08 15.44
C GLN A 149 -14.35 -19.63 15.45
N PHE A 150 -14.81 -20.29 14.38
CA PHE A 150 -16.15 -20.88 14.31
C PHE A 150 -16.19 -22.39 14.61
N PHE A 151 -15.04 -23.00 14.90
CA PHE A 151 -14.96 -24.40 15.36
C PHE A 151 -14.66 -24.45 16.87
N THR A 152 -15.64 -24.11 17.71
CA THR A 152 -15.65 -24.49 19.13
C THR A 152 -17.06 -24.86 19.56
#